data_AF-X1EZC2-F1
#
_entry.id   AF-X1EZC2-F1
#
_cell.length_a   1.000
_cell.length_b   1.000
_cell.length_c   1.000
_cell.angle_alpha   90.00
_cell.angle_beta   90.00
_cell.angle_gamma   90.00
#
_symmetry.space_group_name_H-M   'P 1'
#
loop_
_entity.id
_entity.type
_entity.pdbx_description
1 polymer ?
#
loop_
_entity_poly.entity_id
_entity_poly.type
_entity_poly.pdbx_seq_one_letter_code
_entity_poly.pdbx_strand_id
1 'polypeptide(L)'
;IKYENVNLIDIDSCSACLSTVFNLLKNNKEFIDENFTPEKPLNLAIGKGIKESDLYSDTFLIGNCTSHLEENGTFVNGCTPVESTIMTRIKDNLKK
;
A
#
# COMPACT_ATOMS: atom_id res chain seq x y z
N ILE A 1 -11.75 -10.38 -8.05
CA ILE A 1 -11.50 -10.61 -6.61
C ILE A 1 -11.82 -9.30 -5.91
N LYS A 2 -12.68 -9.31 -4.89
CA LYS A 2 -13.01 -8.13 -4.11
C LYS A 2 -12.32 -8.27 -2.75
N TYR A 3 -11.53 -7.28 -2.36
CA TYR A 3 -10.92 -7.20 -1.03
C TYR A 3 -11.78 -6.23 -0.21
N GLU A 4 -12.31 -6.69 0.93
CA GLU A 4 -13.15 -5.86 1.81
C GLU A 4 -12.37 -5.21 2.96
N ASN A 5 -11.14 -5.69 3.18
CA ASN A 5 -10.19 -5.28 4.19
C ASN A 5 -8.97 -4.55 3.60
N VAL A 6 -9.09 -4.04 2.37
CA VAL A 6 -8.01 -3.31 1.67
C VAL A 6 -8.58 -2.06 1.03
N ASN A 7 -7.97 -0.92 1.30
CA ASN A 7 -8.20 0.31 0.59
C ASN A 7 -7.01 0.58 -0.33
N LEU A 8 -7.26 0.73 -1.63
CA LEU A 8 -6.24 1.09 -2.61
C LEU A 8 -6.57 2.46 -3.20
N ILE A 9 -5.73 3.45 -2.92
CA ILE A 9 -5.74 4.76 -3.57
C ILE A 9 -4.80 4.67 -4.78
N ASP A 10 -5.34 4.85 -5.98
CA ASP A 10 -4.60 4.83 -7.23
C ASP A 10 -4.90 6.09 -8.03
N ILE A 11 -3.91 7.00 -8.10
CA ILE A 11 -4.03 8.28 -8.82
C ILE A 11 -2.76 8.54 -9.63
N ASP A 12 -2.89 8.54 -10.96
CA ASP A 12 -1.79 8.71 -11.90
C ASP A 12 -0.62 7.74 -11.65
N SER A 13 -0.93 6.49 -11.30
CA SER A 13 0.09 5.45 -11.16
C SER A 13 0.54 4.88 -12.52
N CYS A 14 1.72 4.26 -12.53
CA CYS A 14 2.15 3.46 -13.67
C CYS A 14 1.58 2.02 -13.55
N SER A 15 1.36 1.37 -14.70
CA SER A 15 0.82 0.01 -14.76
C SER A 15 1.66 -1.02 -13.99
N ALA A 16 2.96 -0.77 -13.84
CA ALA A 16 3.85 -1.62 -13.09
C ALA A 16 3.53 -1.59 -11.58
N CYS A 17 3.39 -0.41 -10.96
CA CYS A 17 3.09 -0.32 -9.52
C CYS A 17 1.75 -1.00 -9.21
N LEU A 18 0.73 -0.75 -10.05
CA LEU A 18 -0.57 -1.37 -9.92
C LEU A 18 -0.50 -2.90 -10.01
N SER A 19 0.26 -3.43 -10.98
CA SER A 19 0.45 -4.87 -11.14
C SER A 19 1.14 -5.50 -9.93
N THR A 20 2.18 -4.84 -9.40
CA THR A 20 2.88 -5.29 -8.18
C THR A 20 1.95 -5.32 -6.98
N VAL A 21 1.12 -4.31 -6.77
CA VAL A 21 0.13 -4.29 -5.68
C VAL A 21 -0.87 -5.43 -5.84
N PHE A 22 -1.44 -5.64 -7.02
CA PHE A 22 -2.38 -6.75 -7.21
C PHE A 22 -1.76 -8.13 -6.99
N ASN A 23 -0.51 -8.32 -7.43
CA ASN A 23 0.23 -9.57 -7.18
C ASN A 23 0.49 -9.76 -5.68
N LEU A 24 0.91 -8.70 -4.98
CA LEU A 24 1.09 -8.72 -3.52
C LEU A 24 -0.20 -9.14 -2.81
N LEU A 25 -1.33 -8.51 -3.14
CA LEU A 25 -2.61 -8.82 -2.52
C LEU A 25 -3.04 -10.26 -2.79
N LYS A 26 -2.83 -10.75 -4.03
CA LYS A 26 -3.17 -12.11 -4.42
C LYS A 26 -2.31 -13.16 -3.71
N ASN A 27 -1.00 -12.92 -3.63
CA ASN A 27 -0.02 -13.86 -3.09
C ASN A 27 -0.05 -13.92 -1.55
N ASN A 28 -0.51 -12.86 -0.89
CA ASN A 28 -0.50 -12.73 0.57
C ASN A 28 -1.93 -12.66 1.16
N LYS A 29 -2.93 -13.18 0.44
CA LYS A 29 -4.34 -13.04 0.84
C LYS A 29 -4.60 -13.53 2.26
N GLU A 30 -4.12 -14.72 2.61
CA GLU A 30 -4.31 -15.33 3.94
C GLU A 30 -3.77 -14.41 5.05
N PHE A 31 -2.53 -13.93 4.91
CA PHE A 31 -1.94 -12.98 5.84
C PHE A 31 -2.75 -11.68 5.95
N ILE A 32 -3.24 -11.15 4.81
CA ILE A 32 -4.03 -9.91 4.79
C ILE A 32 -5.37 -10.13 5.52
N ASP A 33 -6.05 -11.24 5.26
CA ASP A 33 -7.31 -11.61 5.93
C ASP A 33 -7.14 -11.81 7.44
N GLU A 34 -6.00 -12.35 7.89
CA GLU A 34 -5.70 -12.58 9.31
C GLU A 34 -5.40 -11.30 10.08
N ASN A 35 -4.84 -10.28 9.42
CA ASN A 35 -4.29 -9.09 10.09
C ASN A 35 -5.08 -7.80 9.85
N PHE A 36 -5.96 -7.77 8.85
CA PHE A 36 -6.74 -6.58 8.47
C PHE A 36 -8.23 -6.92 8.37
N THR A 37 -9.08 -6.01 8.84
CA THR A 37 -10.54 -6.13 8.80
C THR A 37 -11.16 -4.96 8.02
N PRO A 38 -12.45 -5.00 7.66
CA PRO A 38 -13.12 -3.85 7.05
C PRO A 38 -13.06 -2.57 7.91
N GLU A 39 -13.04 -2.69 9.24
CA GLU A 39 -12.94 -1.57 10.18
C GLU A 39 -11.50 -1.07 10.36
N LYS A 40 -10.51 -1.95 10.15
CA LYS A 40 -9.08 -1.63 10.18
C LYS A 40 -8.39 -2.19 8.91
N PRO A 41 -8.65 -1.56 7.74
CA PRO A 41 -8.19 -2.08 6.46
C PRO A 41 -6.70 -1.80 6.25
N LEU A 42 -6.10 -2.58 5.34
CA LEU A 42 -4.79 -2.28 4.78
C LEU A 42 -4.93 -1.10 3.81
N ASN A 43 -4.44 0.08 4.21
CA ASN A 43 -4.47 1.29 3.40
C ASN A 43 -3.20 1.38 2.52
N LEU A 44 -3.35 1.31 1.20
CA LEU A 44 -2.27 1.40 0.22
C LEU A 44 -2.50 2.60 -0.70
N ALA A 45 -1.44 3.30 -1.06
CA ALA A 45 -1.51 4.38 -2.03
C ALA A 45 -0.37 4.30 -3.06
N ILE A 46 -0.72 4.44 -4.35
CA ILE A 46 0.21 4.44 -5.48
C ILE A 46 -0.08 5.59 -6.45
N GLY A 47 1.00 6.15 -7.01
CA GLY A 47 0.92 7.14 -8.07
C GLY A 47 1.22 8.57 -7.63
N LYS A 48 1.55 9.42 -8.61
CA LYS A 48 2.09 10.77 -8.36
C LYS A 48 1.00 11.81 -8.10
N GLY A 49 -0.24 11.52 -8.46
CA GLY A 49 -1.34 12.46 -8.35
C GLY A 49 -1.96 12.52 -6.95
N ILE A 50 -1.50 11.66 -6.04
CA ILE A 50 -1.99 11.58 -4.67
C ILE A 50 -1.63 12.85 -3.90
N LYS A 51 -2.61 13.35 -3.16
CA LYS A 51 -2.48 14.46 -2.22
C LYS A 51 -2.66 13.95 -0.79
N GLU A 52 -2.19 14.74 0.17
CA GLU A 52 -2.37 14.44 1.60
C GLU A 52 -3.84 14.23 1.98
N SER A 53 -4.76 15.01 1.39
CA SER A 53 -6.20 14.88 1.63
C SER A 53 -6.82 13.55 1.18
N ASP A 54 -6.12 12.80 0.32
CA ASP A 54 -6.59 11.52 -0.19
C ASP A 54 -6.22 10.37 0.75
N LEU A 55 -5.27 10.59 1.68
CA LEU A 55 -4.69 9.54 2.53
C LEU A 55 -5.57 9.23 3.74
N TYR A 56 -5.64 7.95 4.07
CA TYR A 56 -6.11 7.48 5.38
C TYR A 56 -4.96 7.52 6.40
N SER A 57 -5.30 7.45 7.69
CA SER A 57 -4.31 7.16 8.73
C SER A 57 -3.59 5.83 8.44
N ASP A 58 -2.30 5.78 8.74
CA ASP A 58 -1.44 4.60 8.56
C ASP A 58 -1.33 4.07 7.12
N THR A 59 -1.49 4.94 6.12
CA THR A 59 -1.37 4.54 4.71
C THR A 59 0.06 4.14 4.35
N PHE A 60 0.23 3.03 3.65
CA PHE A 60 1.49 2.63 3.02
C PHE A 60 1.63 3.32 1.66
N LEU A 61 2.64 4.17 1.55
CA LEU A 61 2.93 4.97 0.35
C LEU A 61 3.92 4.20 -0.52
N ILE A 62 3.45 3.66 -1.64
CA ILE A 62 4.19 2.68 -2.44
C ILE A 62 4.83 3.34 -3.67
N GLY A 63 6.15 3.32 -3.68
CA GLY A 63 7.00 3.70 -4.79
C GLY A 63 7.34 5.18 -4.84
N ASN A 64 8.36 5.53 -5.61
CA ASN A 64 8.97 6.87 -5.59
C ASN A 64 8.02 7.99 -6.00
N CYS A 65 6.95 7.65 -6.72
CA CYS A 65 5.91 8.62 -7.08
C CYS A 65 5.16 9.18 -5.87
N THR A 66 5.21 8.53 -4.70
CA THR A 66 4.57 9.00 -3.46
C THR A 66 5.56 9.58 -2.45
N SER A 67 6.83 9.78 -2.82
CA SER A 67 7.87 10.22 -1.87
C SER A 67 7.62 11.62 -1.30
N HIS A 68 6.89 12.47 -2.02
CA HIS A 68 6.51 13.81 -1.54
C HIS A 68 5.52 13.78 -0.38
N LEU A 69 4.96 12.62 -0.05
CA LEU A 69 4.01 12.40 1.05
C LEU A 69 4.63 11.58 2.19
N GLU A 70 5.94 11.34 2.20
CA GLU A 70 6.57 10.37 3.12
C GLU A 70 6.32 10.67 4.62
N GLU A 71 6.10 11.94 4.97
CA GLU A 71 5.75 12.38 6.33
C GLU A 71 4.30 12.05 6.73
N ASN A 72 3.44 11.72 5.75
CA ASN A 72 2.01 11.47 5.93
C ASN A 72 1.65 9.98 5.98
N GLY A 73 2.63 9.08 5.91
CA GLY A 73 2.38 7.64 5.91
C GLY A 73 3.64 6.79 6.04
N THR A 74 3.48 5.48 5.86
CA THR A 74 4.61 4.55 5.87
C THR A 74 5.16 4.43 4.45
N PHE A 75 6.23 5.17 4.16
CA PHE A 75 6.86 5.16 2.83
C PHE A 75 7.61 3.85 2.52
N VAL A 76 7.41 3.37 1.29
CA VAL A 76 8.08 2.20 0.70
C VAL A 76 8.75 2.63 -0.62
N ASN A 77 10.08 2.79 -0.57
CA ASN A 77 10.89 3.21 -1.71
C ASN A 77 10.96 2.15 -2.83
N GLY A 78 10.88 2.57 -4.10
CA GLY A 78 11.09 1.74 -5.30
C GLY A 78 10.37 2.23 -6.57
N CYS A 79 10.73 1.71 -7.75
CA CYS A 79 10.03 1.98 -9.02
C CYS A 79 10.08 0.75 -9.98
N THR A 80 9.27 -0.29 -9.77
CA THR A 80 8.37 -0.50 -8.63
C THR A 80 9.13 -1.14 -7.48
N PRO A 81 8.74 -0.90 -6.21
CA PRO A 81 9.26 -1.70 -5.11
C PRO A 81 8.92 -3.19 -5.34
N VAL A 82 9.78 -4.09 -4.86
CA VAL A 82 9.49 -5.53 -4.92
C VAL A 82 8.53 -5.94 -3.81
N GLU A 83 7.73 -6.98 -4.06
CA GLU A 83 6.68 -7.47 -3.15
C GLU A 83 7.20 -7.72 -1.72
N SER A 84 8.37 -8.35 -1.59
CA SER A 84 8.98 -8.66 -0.29
C SER A 84 9.34 -7.42 0.54
N THR A 85 9.72 -6.32 -0.11
CA THR A 85 10.01 -5.05 0.56
C THR A 85 8.73 -4.42 1.12
N ILE A 86 7.65 -4.42 0.33
CA ILE A 86 6.35 -3.92 0.77
C ILE A 86 5.85 -4.75 1.96
N MET A 87 5.89 -6.08 1.87
CA MET A 87 5.43 -6.98 2.93
C MET A 87 6.26 -6.87 4.22
N THR A 88 7.58 -6.72 4.12
CA THR A 88 8.44 -6.46 5.28
C THR A 88 7.97 -5.20 6.00
N ARG A 89 7.72 -4.13 5.24
CA ARG A 89 7.28 -2.86 5.83
C ARG A 89 5.92 -2.95 6.51
N ILE A 90 4.98 -3.68 5.91
CA ILE A 90 3.66 -3.96 6.51
C ILE A 90 3.83 -4.71 7.84
N LYS A 91 4.62 -5.78 7.85
CA LYS A 91 4.86 -6.60 9.06
C LYS A 91 5.55 -5.83 10.17
N ASP A 92 6.47 -4.93 9.83
CA ASP A 92 7.16 -4.10 10.82
C ASP A 92 6.25 -3.05 11.43
N ASN A 93 5.32 -2.49 10.63
CA ASN A 93 4.34 -1.53 11.13
C ASN A 93 3.34 -2.18 12.10
N LEU A 94 2.89 -3.42 11.81
CA LEU A 94 1.98 -4.18 12.70
C LEU A 94 2.57 -4.52 14.09
N LYS A 95 3.89 -4.43 14.27
CA LYS A 95 4.56 -4.72 15.55
C LYS A 95 4.77 -3.49 16.43
N LYS A 96 4.47 -2.30 15.93
CA LYS A 96 4.56 -1.04 16.69
C LYS A 96 3.33 -0.86 17.56
#